data_AF-A0A7W6HSE0-F1
#
_entry.id   AF-A0A7W6HSE0-F1
#
_cell.length_a   1.000
_cell.length_b   1.000
_cell.length_c   1.000
_cell.angle_alpha   90.00
_cell.angle_beta   90.00
_cell.angle_gamma   90.00
#
_symmetry.space_group_name_H-M   'P 1'
#
loop_
_entity.id
_entity.type
_entity.pdbx_description
1 polymer ?
#
loop_
_entity_poly.entity_id
_entity_poly.type
_entity_poly.pdbx_seq_one_letter_code
_entity_poly.pdbx_strand_id
1 'polypeptide(L)'
;MLLDGPAVLGDPSQWPSQSSCLQATKRTIEQLVSDGVMKDVDPEAAARLMNGAALNAALWVAASDKPEVVLPKAIEAFRLLAEGFLA
;
A
#
# COMPACT_ATOMS: atom_id res chain seq x y z
N MET A 1 -3.07 -23.17 -5.48
CA MET A 1 -1.62 -23.39 -5.62
C MET A 1 -1.07 -22.24 -6.41
N LEU A 2 -0.50 -21.24 -5.74
CA LEU A 2 0.20 -20.12 -6.40
C LEU A 2 1.62 -20.08 -5.84
N LEU A 3 2.33 -21.21 -5.92
CA LEU A 3 3.66 -21.38 -5.31
C LEU A 3 4.81 -21.08 -6.28
N ASP A 4 4.52 -20.91 -7.57
CA ASP A 4 5.56 -20.79 -8.61
C ASP A 4 5.72 -19.39 -9.22
N GLY A 5 4.92 -18.40 -8.79
CA GLY A 5 5.02 -17.03 -9.29
C GLY A 5 6.39 -16.39 -9.01
N PRO A 6 6.87 -16.37 -7.75
CA PRO A 6 8.16 -15.78 -7.40
C PRO A 6 9.38 -16.55 -7.94
N ALA A 7 9.25 -17.87 -8.10
CA ALA A 7 10.35 -18.74 -8.56
C ALA A 7 10.58 -18.66 -10.08
N VAL A 8 9.57 -18.28 -10.87
CA VAL A 8 9.64 -18.21 -12.34
C VAL A 8 9.72 -16.77 -12.86
N LEU A 9 9.11 -15.80 -12.17
CA LEU A 9 8.95 -14.41 -12.64
C LEU A 9 9.76 -13.37 -11.84
N GLY A 10 10.57 -13.82 -10.87
CA GLY A 10 11.33 -12.95 -9.98
C GLY A 10 10.48 -12.31 -8.88
N ASP A 11 11.09 -11.40 -8.13
CA ASP A 11 10.40 -10.66 -7.06
C ASP A 11 9.26 -9.81 -7.65
N PRO A 12 8.00 -10.04 -7.27
CA PRO A 12 6.86 -9.24 -7.73
C PRO A 12 7.00 -7.73 -7.43
N SER A 13 7.88 -7.34 -6.50
CA SER A 13 8.22 -5.94 -6.21
C SER A 13 9.02 -5.25 -7.33
N GLN A 14 9.60 -6.01 -8.25
CA GLN A 14 10.39 -5.51 -9.39
C GLN A 14 9.60 -5.43 -10.70
N TRP A 15 8.34 -5.84 -10.73
CA TRP A 15 7.54 -5.75 -11.96
C TRP A 15 7.25 -4.29 -12.33
N PRO A 16 7.35 -3.89 -13.62
CA PRO A 16 7.20 -2.50 -14.05
C PRO A 16 5.85 -1.85 -13.69
N SER A 17 4.78 -2.65 -13.58
CA SER A 17 3.45 -2.18 -13.19
C SER A 17 3.28 -2.04 -11.67
N GLN A 18 3.98 -2.82 -10.86
CA GLN A 18 4.08 -2.60 -9.41
C GLN A 18 5.04 -1.44 -9.09
N SER A 19 6.06 -1.23 -9.92
CA SER A 19 7.01 -0.14 -9.73
C SER A 19 6.35 1.23 -9.92
N SER A 20 5.44 1.41 -10.89
CA SER A 20 4.82 2.72 -11.13
C SER A 20 3.94 3.20 -9.98
N CYS A 21 3.11 2.32 -9.41
CA CYS A 21 2.27 2.63 -8.25
C CYS A 21 3.15 2.97 -7.03
N LEU A 22 4.17 2.16 -6.78
CA LEU A 22 5.12 2.40 -5.69
C LEU A 22 5.87 3.73 -5.86
N GLN A 23 6.35 4.04 -7.07
CA GLN A 23 7.05 5.30 -7.36
C GLN A 23 6.13 6.52 -7.21
N ALA A 24 4.88 6.42 -7.65
CA ALA A 24 3.89 7.48 -7.48
C ALA A 24 3.57 7.73 -6.00
N THR A 25 3.38 6.66 -5.21
CA THR A 25 3.18 6.77 -3.76
C THR A 25 4.41 7.36 -3.09
N LYS A 26 5.61 6.88 -3.41
CA LYS A 26 6.88 7.40 -2.86
C LYS A 26 7.02 8.90 -3.10
N ARG A 27 6.79 9.37 -4.33
CA ARG A 27 6.85 10.81 -4.65
C ARG A 27 5.84 11.64 -3.84
N THR A 28 4.65 11.10 -3.65
CA THR A 28 3.61 11.77 -2.84
C THR A 28 4.05 11.85 -1.38
N ILE A 29 4.65 10.78 -0.85
CA ILE A 29 5.17 10.74 0.52
C ILE A 29 6.34 11.70 0.69
N GLU A 30 7.30 11.74 -0.24
CA GLU A 30 8.41 12.69 -0.25
C GLU A 30 7.90 14.14 -0.15
N GLN A 31 6.89 14.49 -0.94
CA GLN A 31 6.28 15.82 -0.91
C GLN A 31 5.62 16.12 0.44
N LEU A 32 4.82 15.19 0.96
CA LEU A 32 4.11 15.36 2.24
C LEU A 32 5.04 15.44 3.45
N VAL A 33 6.19 14.76 3.42
CA VAL A 33 7.25 14.91 4.43
C VAL A 33 7.90 16.29 4.30
N SER A 34 8.22 16.71 3.06
CA SER A 34 8.80 18.05 2.81
C SER A 34 7.87 19.19 3.25
N ASP A 35 6.56 18.99 3.13
CA ASP A 35 5.53 19.96 3.53
C ASP A 35 5.24 19.91 5.05
N GLY A 36 5.88 19.00 5.80
CA GLY A 36 5.69 18.83 7.23
C GLY A 36 4.32 18.24 7.62
N VAL A 37 3.59 17.65 6.67
CA VAL A 37 2.29 17.00 6.91
C VAL A 37 2.49 15.61 7.53
N MET A 38 3.54 14.91 7.10
CA MET A 38 3.96 13.64 7.69
C MET A 38 5.22 13.80 8.53
N LYS A 39 5.39 12.91 9.51
CA LYS A 39 6.62 12.73 10.27
C LYS A 39 7.81 12.51 9.33
N ASP A 40 9.01 12.79 9.81
CA ASP A 40 10.27 12.52 9.11
C ASP A 40 10.53 10.99 9.03
N VAL A 41 9.87 10.35 8.06
CA VAL A 41 9.89 8.91 7.80
C VAL A 41 10.62 8.65 6.48
N ASP A 42 11.32 7.52 6.38
CA ASP A 42 11.88 7.06 5.11
C ASP A 42 10.76 6.90 4.05
N PRO A 43 10.79 7.67 2.94
CA PRO A 43 9.67 7.69 2.01
C PRO A 43 9.44 6.37 1.28
N GLU A 44 10.51 5.59 1.04
CA GLU A 44 10.40 4.30 0.38
C GLU A 44 9.78 3.25 1.29
N ALA A 45 10.21 3.19 2.55
CA ALA A 45 9.65 2.30 3.56
C ALA A 45 8.15 2.59 3.76
N ALA A 46 7.78 3.86 3.92
CA ALA A 46 6.39 4.27 4.05
C ALA A 46 5.57 3.91 2.79
N ALA A 47 6.12 4.16 1.59
CA ALA A 47 5.44 3.82 0.34
C ALA A 47 5.19 2.32 0.20
N ARG A 48 6.18 1.47 0.52
CA ARG A 48 6.06 0.01 0.47
C ARG A 48 5.00 -0.50 1.45
N LEU A 49 5.00 0.02 2.68
CA LEU A 49 4.02 -0.37 3.71
C LEU A 49 2.59 0.07 3.34
N MET A 50 2.42 1.31 2.87
CA MET A 50 1.11 1.82 2.45
C MET A 50 0.57 1.06 1.23
N ASN A 51 1.41 0.79 0.22
CA ASN A 51 1.00 0.00 -0.94
C ASN A 51 0.63 -1.44 -0.54
N GLY A 52 1.42 -2.08 0.32
CA GLY A 52 1.14 -3.44 0.80
C GLY A 52 -0.17 -3.51 1.58
N ALA A 53 -0.42 -2.56 2.48
CA ALA A 53 -1.66 -2.48 3.24
C ALA A 53 -2.87 -2.24 2.32
N ALA A 54 -2.76 -1.33 1.36
CA ALA A 54 -3.82 -1.05 0.39
C ALA A 54 -4.12 -2.25 -0.51
N LEU A 55 -3.08 -2.95 -1.00
CA LEU A 55 -3.23 -4.17 -1.80
C LEU A 55 -3.93 -5.27 -0.98
N ASN A 56 -3.49 -5.50 0.26
CA ASN A 56 -4.10 -6.49 1.13
C ASN A 56 -5.58 -6.17 1.42
N ALA A 57 -5.91 -4.90 1.66
CA ALA A 57 -7.28 -4.45 1.82
C ALA A 57 -8.13 -4.71 0.57
N ALA A 58 -7.60 -4.40 -0.63
CA ALA A 58 -8.31 -4.65 -1.88
C ALA A 58 -8.55 -6.15 -2.13
N LEU A 59 -7.55 -7.00 -1.89
CA LEU A 59 -7.68 -8.45 -1.99
C LEU A 59 -8.72 -9.00 -1.01
N TRP A 60 -8.75 -8.50 0.23
CA TRP A 60 -9.74 -8.89 1.22
C TRP A 60 -11.17 -8.51 0.82
N VAL A 61 -11.38 -7.29 0.31
CA VAL A 61 -12.70 -6.85 -0.20
C VAL A 61 -13.13 -7.71 -1.39
N ALA A 62 -12.23 -7.96 -2.35
CA ALA A 62 -12.53 -8.73 -3.55
C ALA A 62 -12.87 -10.20 -3.26
N ALA A 63 -12.31 -10.78 -2.19
CA ALA A 63 -12.56 -12.15 -1.77
C ALA A 63 -13.80 -12.31 -0.87
N SER A 64 -14.51 -11.23 -0.52
CA SER A 64 -15.65 -11.27 0.39
C SER A 64 -16.97 -11.57 -0.32
N ASP A 65 -17.83 -12.37 0.31
CA ASP A 65 -19.23 -12.57 -0.11
C ASP A 65 -20.12 -11.32 0.13
N LYS A 66 -19.62 -10.33 0.89
CA LYS A 66 -20.34 -9.09 1.26
C LYS A 66 -19.40 -7.87 1.13
N PRO A 67 -18.91 -7.55 -0.08
CA PRO A 67 -17.94 -6.49 -0.30
C PRO A 67 -18.44 -5.11 0.18
N GLU A 68 -19.75 -4.85 0.10
CA GLU A 68 -20.40 -3.63 0.59
C GLU A 68 -20.29 -3.45 2.11
N VAL A 69 -20.11 -4.55 2.86
CA VAL A 69 -19.90 -4.53 4.31
C VAL A 69 -18.40 -4.48 4.65
N VAL A 70 -17.56 -5.11 3.84
CA VAL A 70 -16.11 -5.20 4.10
C VAL A 70 -15.36 -3.94 3.68
N LEU A 71 -15.72 -3.34 2.56
CA LEU A 71 -15.09 -2.12 2.05
C LEU A 71 -15.01 -0.99 3.09
N PRO A 72 -16.10 -0.57 3.77
CA PRO A 72 -16.02 0.50 4.75
C PRO A 72 -15.07 0.17 5.91
N LYS A 73 -15.02 -1.10 6.35
CA LYS A 73 -14.11 -1.54 7.42
C LYS A 73 -12.65 -1.49 6.98
N ALA A 74 -12.37 -1.91 5.75
CA ALA A 74 -11.04 -1.87 5.18
C ALA A 74 -10.53 -0.42 5.05
N ILE A 75 -11.40 0.50 4.60
CA ILE A 75 -11.09 1.94 4.51
C ILE A 75 -10.82 2.53 5.89
N GLU A 76 -11.67 2.24 6.88
CA GLU A 76 -11.51 2.72 8.26
C GLU A 76 -10.16 2.28 8.86
N ALA A 77 -9.85 0.98 8.78
CA ALA A 77 -8.60 0.44 9.29
C ALA A 77 -7.37 1.01 8.56
N PHE A 78 -7.45 1.17 7.23
CA PHE A 78 -6.36 1.74 6.44
C PHE A 78 -6.12 3.21 6.79
N ARG A 79 -7.18 3.99 7.04
CA ARG A 79 -7.06 5.39 7.50
C ARG A 79 -6.32 5.49 8.83
N LEU A 80 -6.74 4.71 9.82
CA LEU A 80 -6.07 4.69 11.13
C LEU A 80 -4.60 4.30 11.02
N LEU A 81 -4.27 3.34 10.15
CA LEU A 81 -2.88 2.97 9.87
C LEU A 81 -2.10 4.13 9.24
N ALA A 82 -2.67 4.82 8.25
CA ALA A 82 -2.03 5.94 7.56
C ALA A 82 -1.88 7.18 8.46
N GLU A 83 -2.84 7.43 9.35
CA GLU A 83 -2.79 8.51 10.35
C GLU A 83 -1.57 8.38 11.28
N GLY A 84 -1.04 7.17 11.47
CA GLY A 84 0.20 6.93 12.20
C GLY A 84 1.43 7.69 11.65
N PHE A 85 1.38 8.12 10.38
CA PHE A 85 2.43 8.90 9.73
C PHE A 85 2.26 10.43 9.84
N LEU A 86 1.11 10.95 10.29
CA LEU A 86 0.89 12.40 10.40
C LEU A 86 1.80 13.04 11.46
N ALA A 87 2.32 14.24 11.18
CA ALA A 87 3.20 15.01 12.07
C ALA A 87 2.48 15.59 13.30
#